data_AF-A0A7X3ZJG2-F1
#
_entry.id   AF-A0A7X3ZJG2-F1
#
_cell.length_a   1.000
_cell.length_b   1.000
_cell.length_c   1.000
_cell.angle_alpha   90.00
_cell.angle_beta   90.00
_cell.angle_gamma   90.00
#
_symmetry.space_group_name_H-M   'P 1'
#
loop_
_entity.id
_entity.type
_entity.pdbx_description
1 polymer ?
#
loop_
_entity_poly.entity_id
_entity_poly.type
_entity_poly.pdbx_seq_one_letter_code
_entity_poly.pdbx_strand_id
1 'polypeptide(L)'
;GELDNTVIVFCSDHGEMNGDYGLIYKSNFLNGAVRIPFLVRTPDTLKDNISDRICDNPVEWMDIGPTLVELAGSEMNHTQFGKSLCPVLDDIETTHREFAISEISREIMLLNQEWKIALNREKEPYLLFNVQDDPDEVNNLAGLPKIKQVKKQLVQQISEYLLQTQTKN
;
A
#
# COMPACT_ATOMS: atom_id res chain seq x y z
N GLY A 1 -28.79 13.64 -12.37
CA GLY A 1 -27.91 12.63 -12.99
C GLY A 1 -27.47 11.66 -11.90
N GLU A 2 -26.87 10.53 -12.24
CA GLU A 2 -26.57 9.45 -11.27
C GLU A 2 -25.36 9.73 -10.35
N LEU A 3 -24.60 10.79 -10.62
CA LEU A 3 -23.39 11.12 -9.85
C LEU A 3 -23.65 11.27 -8.35
N ASP A 4 -24.80 11.81 -7.96
CA ASP A 4 -25.18 12.01 -6.55
C ASP A 4 -25.60 10.70 -5.85
N ASN A 5 -25.63 9.58 -6.58
CA ASN A 5 -25.98 8.25 -6.09
C ASN A 5 -24.93 7.20 -6.48
N THR A 6 -23.74 7.63 -6.88
CA THR A 6 -22.68 6.74 -7.39
C THR A 6 -21.41 6.89 -6.56
N VAL A 7 -20.90 5.76 -6.06
CA VAL A 7 -19.52 5.64 -5.57
C VAL A 7 -18.61 5.37 -6.78
N ILE A 8 -17.52 6.12 -6.89
CA ILE A 8 -16.53 5.96 -7.96
C ILE A 8 -15.19 5.64 -7.30
N VAL A 9 -14.59 4.51 -7.69
CA VAL A 9 -13.20 4.17 -7.37
C VAL A 9 -12.42 4.17 -8.68
N PHE A 10 -11.40 5.01 -8.77
CA PHE A 10 -10.47 5.04 -9.89
C PHE A 10 -9.11 4.52 -9.42
N CYS A 11 -8.59 3.49 -10.08
CA CYS A 11 -7.30 2.90 -9.75
C CYS A 11 -6.62 2.27 -10.97
N SER A 12 -5.39 1.80 -10.77
CA SER A 12 -4.68 0.90 -11.69
C SER A 12 -4.49 -0.47 -11.02
N ASP A 13 -4.20 -1.51 -11.79
CA ASP A 13 -3.78 -2.81 -11.25
C ASP A 13 -2.29 -2.80 -10.84
N HIS A 14 -1.48 -2.09 -11.62
CA HIS A 14 -0.05 -1.84 -11.37
C HIS A 14 0.41 -0.55 -12.06
N GLY A 15 1.67 -0.16 -11.82
CA GLY A 15 2.36 0.92 -12.53
C GLY A 15 3.17 0.44 -13.73
N GLU A 16 4.07 1.26 -14.25
CA GLU A 16 4.96 0.94 -15.37
C GLU A 16 6.25 1.73 -15.20
N MET A 17 7.40 1.06 -15.26
CA MET A 17 8.69 1.74 -15.12
C MET A 17 9.00 2.67 -16.29
N ASN A 18 8.54 2.36 -17.50
CA ASN A 18 8.65 3.26 -18.66
C ASN A 18 10.06 3.88 -18.90
N GLY A 19 11.13 3.16 -18.57
CA GLY A 19 12.51 3.63 -18.69
C GLY A 19 13.15 4.14 -17.39
N ASP A 20 12.38 4.32 -16.32
CA ASP A 20 12.88 4.69 -15.00
C ASP A 20 13.93 3.68 -14.53
N TYR A 21 15.08 4.20 -14.07
CA TYR A 21 16.25 3.38 -13.68
C TYR A 21 16.74 2.40 -14.76
N GLY A 22 16.43 2.66 -16.04
CA GLY A 22 16.75 1.77 -17.15
C GLY A 22 15.87 0.51 -17.18
N LEU A 23 14.76 0.48 -16.44
CA LEU A 23 13.83 -0.64 -16.36
C LEU A 23 12.60 -0.40 -17.24
N ILE A 24 12.04 -1.49 -17.73
CA ILE A 24 10.74 -1.54 -18.40
C ILE A 24 9.84 -2.55 -17.68
N TYR A 25 8.54 -2.44 -17.90
CA TYR A 25 7.52 -3.24 -17.23
C TYR A 25 7.44 -2.95 -15.73
N LYS A 26 6.97 -3.92 -14.93
CA LYS A 26 6.49 -3.72 -13.56
C LYS A 26 6.92 -4.83 -12.60
N SER A 27 7.83 -5.71 -13.04
CA SER A 27 8.26 -6.87 -12.25
C SER A 27 9.35 -6.51 -11.25
N ASN A 28 9.11 -5.47 -10.45
CA ASN A 28 9.98 -4.98 -9.37
C ASN A 28 9.12 -4.21 -8.34
N PHE A 29 9.75 -3.72 -7.26
CA PHE A 29 9.04 -3.05 -6.16
C PHE A 29 9.27 -1.54 -6.03
N LEU A 30 9.90 -0.93 -7.03
CA LEU A 30 10.04 0.52 -7.09
C LEU A 30 8.67 1.17 -7.34
N ASN A 31 8.51 2.41 -6.89
CA ASN A 31 7.29 3.20 -6.93
C ASN A 31 6.66 3.22 -8.31
N GLY A 32 7.47 3.37 -9.37
CA GLY A 32 6.99 3.32 -10.75
C GLY A 32 6.21 2.05 -11.10
N ALA A 33 6.51 0.91 -10.47
CA ALA A 33 5.83 -0.37 -10.69
C ALA A 33 4.66 -0.62 -9.72
N VAL A 34 4.78 -0.20 -8.45
CA VAL A 34 3.84 -0.64 -7.38
C VAL A 34 2.98 0.46 -6.77
N ARG A 35 3.36 1.73 -6.92
CA ARG A 35 2.58 2.86 -6.39
C ARG A 35 1.61 3.35 -7.46
N ILE A 36 0.34 2.98 -7.31
CA ILE A 36 -0.73 3.28 -8.28
C ILE A 36 -1.52 4.52 -7.89
N PRO A 37 -2.22 5.18 -8.85
CA PRO A 37 -3.29 6.10 -8.49
C PRO A 37 -4.42 5.34 -7.78
N PHE A 38 -4.99 5.96 -6.75
CA PHE A 38 -6.15 5.45 -6.02
C PHE A 38 -7.02 6.64 -5.60
N LEU A 39 -8.16 6.83 -6.25
CA LEU A 39 -9.10 7.89 -5.93
C LEU A 39 -10.46 7.29 -5.57
N VAL A 40 -11.06 7.80 -4.50
CA VAL A 40 -12.41 7.43 -4.08
C VAL A 40 -13.26 8.68 -4.03
N ARG A 41 -14.43 8.59 -4.66
CA ARG A 41 -15.47 9.61 -4.58
C ARG A 41 -16.76 8.94 -4.13
N THR A 42 -17.39 9.48 -3.11
CA THR A 42 -18.72 9.06 -2.64
C THR A 42 -19.74 10.19 -2.84
N PRO A 43 -21.05 9.91 -2.80
CA PRO A 43 -22.07 10.96 -2.76
C PRO A 43 -21.84 12.00 -1.65
N ASP A 44 -21.34 11.59 -0.49
CA ASP A 44 -21.18 12.48 0.66
C ASP A 44 -19.95 13.38 0.52
N THR A 45 -18.91 12.93 -0.18
CA THR A 45 -17.77 13.81 -0.52
C THR A 45 -18.16 15.04 -1.34
N LEU A 46 -19.28 15.01 -2.07
CA LEU A 46 -19.81 16.19 -2.77
C LEU A 46 -20.56 17.15 -1.86
N LYS A 47 -21.26 16.64 -0.85
CA LYS A 47 -22.21 17.43 -0.05
C LYS A 47 -21.49 18.30 0.95
N ASP A 48 -20.41 17.78 1.53
CA ASP A 48 -19.71 18.43 2.64
C ASP A 48 -18.50 19.27 2.20
N ASN A 49 -18.30 19.49 0.89
CA ASN A 49 -17.11 20.15 0.34
C ASN A 49 -15.77 19.56 0.84
N ILE A 50 -15.78 18.29 1.27
CA ILE A 50 -14.61 17.54 1.72
C ILE A 50 -13.83 16.92 0.54
N SER A 51 -13.88 17.59 -0.62
CA SER A 51 -13.11 17.24 -1.80
C SER A 51 -11.62 17.48 -1.57
N ASP A 52 -10.78 16.86 -2.41
CA ASP A 52 -9.35 17.15 -2.51
C ASP A 52 -8.52 16.81 -1.25
N ARG A 53 -9.06 15.97 -0.35
CA ARG A 53 -8.30 15.40 0.77
C ARG A 53 -7.29 14.36 0.28
N ILE A 54 -6.10 14.37 0.86
CA ILE A 54 -5.01 13.46 0.52
C ILE A 54 -4.74 12.57 1.72
N CYS A 55 -4.72 11.25 1.50
CA CYS A 55 -4.35 10.28 2.50
C CYS A 55 -2.90 9.85 2.28
N ASP A 56 -2.03 10.11 3.25
CA ASP A 56 -0.63 9.67 3.22
C ASP A 56 -0.40 8.32 3.94
N ASN A 57 -1.46 7.70 4.47
CA ASN A 57 -1.37 6.37 5.05
C ASN A 57 -1.05 5.32 3.97
N PRO A 58 -0.32 4.25 4.30
CA PRO A 58 -0.24 3.09 3.42
C PRO A 58 -1.64 2.54 3.14
N VAL A 59 -1.94 2.27 1.87
CA VAL A 59 -3.21 1.68 1.40
C VAL A 59 -2.86 0.55 0.44
N GLU A 60 -3.64 -0.54 0.47
CA GLU A 60 -3.46 -1.68 -0.42
C GLU A 60 -4.60 -1.77 -1.44
N TRP A 61 -4.31 -2.35 -2.61
CA TRP A 61 -5.32 -2.59 -3.64
C TRP A 61 -6.51 -3.44 -3.13
N MET A 62 -6.24 -4.37 -2.22
CA MET A 62 -7.26 -5.23 -1.61
C MET A 62 -8.26 -4.46 -0.72
N ASP A 63 -7.98 -3.21 -0.35
CA ASP A 63 -8.88 -2.38 0.46
C ASP A 63 -10.14 -1.94 -0.31
N ILE A 64 -10.12 -2.00 -1.64
CA ILE A 64 -11.28 -1.66 -2.49
C ILE A 64 -12.49 -2.54 -2.13
N GLY A 65 -12.27 -3.85 -1.97
CA GLY A 65 -13.33 -4.82 -1.69
C GLY A 65 -14.15 -4.49 -0.43
N PRO A 66 -13.55 -4.50 0.78
CA PRO A 66 -14.26 -4.12 1.99
C PRO A 66 -14.85 -2.73 1.95
N THR A 67 -14.16 -1.75 1.35
CA THR A 67 -14.67 -0.38 1.25
C THR A 67 -15.99 -0.33 0.47
N LEU A 68 -16.05 -0.99 -0.69
CA LEU A 68 -17.28 -1.02 -1.51
C LEU A 68 -18.42 -1.79 -0.83
N VAL A 69 -18.10 -2.86 -0.11
CA VAL A 69 -19.09 -3.65 0.63
C VAL A 69 -19.69 -2.85 1.79
N GLU A 70 -18.86 -2.12 2.54
CA GLU A 70 -19.32 -1.25 3.63
C GLU A 70 -20.14 -0.07 3.11
N LEU A 71 -19.69 0.60 2.03
CA LEU A 71 -20.46 1.68 1.39
C LEU A 71 -21.80 1.20 0.82
N ALA A 72 -21.93 -0.09 0.49
CA ALA A 72 -23.19 -0.71 0.10
C ALA A 72 -24.09 -1.09 1.30
N GLY A 73 -23.65 -0.81 2.53
CA GLY A 73 -24.38 -1.13 3.76
C GLY A 73 -24.29 -2.61 4.15
N SER A 74 -23.20 -3.29 3.80
CA SER A 74 -22.97 -4.71 4.07
C SER A 74 -21.61 -4.97 4.71
N GLU A 75 -21.33 -6.22 5.03
CA GLU A 75 -20.09 -6.67 5.68
C GLU A 75 -19.52 -7.91 4.97
N MET A 76 -18.19 -8.03 4.99
CA MET A 76 -17.48 -9.17 4.42
C MET A 76 -17.57 -10.38 5.36
N ASN A 77 -18.24 -11.44 4.92
CA ASN A 77 -18.49 -12.65 5.73
C ASN A 77 -17.44 -13.77 5.53
N HIS A 78 -16.22 -13.42 5.15
CA HIS A 78 -15.12 -14.37 4.97
C HIS A 78 -13.79 -13.76 5.40
N THR A 79 -12.81 -14.61 5.65
CA THR A 79 -11.45 -14.18 5.99
C THR A 79 -10.83 -13.41 4.83
N GLN A 80 -10.45 -12.16 5.12
CA GLN A 80 -9.79 -11.26 4.18
C GLN A 80 -8.81 -10.37 4.93
N PHE A 81 -7.85 -9.80 4.20
CA PHE A 81 -6.78 -8.97 4.76
C PHE A 81 -6.90 -7.50 4.35
N GLY A 82 -7.84 -7.17 3.45
CA GLY A 82 -8.22 -5.81 3.16
C GLY A 82 -8.89 -5.16 4.36
N LYS A 83 -8.75 -3.84 4.46
CA LYS A 83 -9.41 -3.00 5.45
C LYS A 83 -10.24 -1.96 4.72
N SER A 84 -11.44 -1.71 5.21
CA SER A 84 -12.29 -0.65 4.65
C SER A 84 -11.63 0.72 4.84
N LEU A 85 -11.72 1.55 3.81
CA LEU A 85 -11.29 2.94 3.83
C LEU A 85 -12.37 3.89 4.36
N CYS A 86 -13.58 3.41 4.68
CA CYS A 86 -14.65 4.25 5.24
C CYS A 86 -14.19 5.11 6.43
N PRO A 87 -13.42 4.60 7.42
CA PRO A 87 -12.88 5.45 8.49
C PRO A 87 -11.99 6.59 7.98
N VAL A 88 -11.20 6.35 6.93
CA VAL A 88 -10.35 7.37 6.27
C VAL A 88 -11.18 8.36 5.47
N LEU A 89 -12.28 7.89 4.85
CA LEU A 89 -13.24 8.74 4.15
C LEU A 89 -13.99 9.64 5.13
N ASP A 90 -14.22 9.23 6.37
CA ASP A 90 -14.82 10.09 7.38
C ASP A 90 -13.78 11.07 7.94
N ASP A 91 -12.63 10.57 8.39
CA ASP A 91 -11.51 11.36 8.91
C ASP A 91 -10.19 10.96 8.26
N ILE A 92 -9.62 11.88 7.48
CA ILE A 92 -8.40 11.65 6.69
C ILE A 92 -7.16 11.40 7.57
N GLU A 93 -7.18 11.87 8.81
CA GLU A 93 -6.10 11.69 9.78
C GLU A 93 -6.15 10.29 10.43
N THR A 94 -7.19 9.50 10.15
CA THR A 94 -7.32 8.14 10.69
C THR A 94 -6.17 7.26 10.19
N THR A 95 -5.45 6.66 11.13
CA THR A 95 -4.47 5.61 10.79
C THR A 95 -5.16 4.38 10.22
N HIS A 96 -4.94 4.10 8.94
CA HIS A 96 -5.55 2.95 8.25
C HIS A 96 -4.83 1.63 8.56
N ARG A 97 -3.51 1.65 8.41
CA ARG A 97 -2.61 0.51 8.64
C ARG A 97 -1.19 1.03 8.84
N GLU A 98 -0.38 0.26 9.56
CA GLU A 98 1.02 0.61 9.82
C GLU A 98 1.90 0.45 8.57
N PHE A 99 1.59 -0.52 7.71
CA PHE A 99 2.35 -0.81 6.50
C PHE A 99 1.48 -1.48 5.43
N ALA A 100 1.92 -1.37 4.18
CA ALA A 100 1.40 -2.08 3.02
C ALA A 100 2.40 -3.16 2.55
N ILE A 101 1.87 -4.24 1.98
CA ILE A 101 2.62 -5.38 1.46
C ILE A 101 2.39 -5.54 -0.05
N SER A 102 3.43 -5.94 -0.77
CA SER A 102 3.32 -6.44 -2.15
C SER A 102 4.18 -7.68 -2.33
N GLU A 103 3.73 -8.63 -3.13
CA GLU A 103 4.42 -9.90 -3.37
C GLU A 103 4.55 -10.19 -4.87
N ILE A 104 5.72 -10.65 -5.30
CA ILE A 104 5.93 -11.15 -6.66
C ILE A 104 6.93 -12.30 -6.61
N SER A 105 6.60 -13.44 -7.23
CA SER A 105 7.55 -14.56 -7.41
C SER A 105 8.28 -15.03 -6.12
N ARG A 106 7.59 -15.04 -4.97
CA ARG A 106 8.11 -15.34 -3.61
C ARG A 106 9.04 -14.30 -3.00
N GLU A 107 9.08 -13.12 -3.59
CA GLU A 107 9.67 -11.92 -3.00
C GLU A 107 8.56 -11.10 -2.36
N ILE A 108 8.92 -10.33 -1.34
CA ILE A 108 7.97 -9.54 -0.56
C ILE A 108 8.54 -8.15 -0.30
N MET A 109 7.68 -7.15 -0.48
CA MET A 109 7.95 -5.76 -0.15
C MET A 109 7.06 -5.32 1.02
N LEU A 110 7.64 -4.55 1.94
CA LEU A 110 6.93 -3.81 2.98
C LEU A 110 7.21 -2.33 2.79
N LEU A 111 6.14 -1.52 2.82
CA LEU A 111 6.18 -0.06 2.82
C LEU A 111 5.41 0.45 4.04
N ASN A 112 6.07 1.21 4.91
CA ASN A 112 5.41 2.06 5.90
C ASN A 112 5.65 3.54 5.56
N GLN A 113 5.25 4.46 6.44
CA GLN A 113 5.39 5.90 6.19
C GLN A 113 6.84 6.38 6.05
N GLU A 114 7.82 5.65 6.59
CA GLU A 114 9.22 6.07 6.63
C GLU A 114 10.14 5.18 5.77
N TRP A 115 9.86 3.89 5.70
CA TRP A 115 10.75 2.89 5.11
C TRP A 115 10.05 2.00 4.09
N LYS A 116 10.79 1.68 3.03
CA LYS A 116 10.47 0.57 2.11
C LYS A 116 11.60 -0.45 2.10
N ILE A 117 11.26 -1.73 2.21
CA ILE A 117 12.20 -2.86 2.09
C ILE A 117 11.64 -3.90 1.13
N ALA A 118 12.48 -4.49 0.28
CA ALA A 118 12.13 -5.66 -0.51
C ALA A 118 13.11 -6.81 -0.25
N LEU A 119 12.57 -8.00 0.02
CA LEU A 119 13.32 -9.21 0.31
C LEU A 119 13.24 -10.17 -0.88
N ASN A 120 14.37 -10.77 -1.23
CA ASN A 120 14.42 -11.85 -2.21
C ASN A 120 13.88 -13.16 -1.62
N ARG A 121 13.94 -14.23 -2.40
CA ARG A 121 13.46 -15.57 -2.01
C ARG A 121 14.20 -16.16 -0.81
N GLU A 122 15.45 -15.75 -0.63
CA GLU A 122 16.31 -16.13 0.49
C GLU A 122 16.09 -15.26 1.74
N LYS A 123 15.10 -14.35 1.70
CA LYS A 123 14.77 -13.38 2.77
C LYS A 123 15.87 -12.35 3.02
N GLU A 124 16.77 -12.16 2.07
CA GLU A 124 17.77 -11.11 2.11
C GLU A 124 17.25 -9.84 1.40
N PRO A 125 17.41 -8.66 2.01
CA PRO A 125 16.99 -7.42 1.40
C PRO A 125 17.90 -7.06 0.23
N TYR A 126 17.28 -6.74 -0.89
CA TYR A 126 17.97 -6.21 -2.08
C TYR A 126 17.56 -4.77 -2.40
N LEU A 127 16.42 -4.30 -1.86
CA LEU A 127 16.05 -2.88 -1.83
C LEU A 127 15.78 -2.45 -0.39
N LEU A 128 16.27 -1.25 -0.04
CA LEU A 128 15.97 -0.60 1.22
C LEU A 128 16.08 0.92 1.07
N PHE A 129 14.98 1.63 1.25
CA PHE A 129 14.89 3.08 1.10
C PHE A 129 14.26 3.70 2.34
N ASN A 130 14.76 4.87 2.76
CA ASN A 130 14.00 5.77 3.62
C ASN A 130 13.13 6.61 2.68
N VAL A 131 11.85 6.26 2.53
CA VAL A 131 10.95 6.90 1.57
C VAL A 131 10.48 8.29 2.02
N GLN A 132 10.70 8.64 3.30
CA GLN A 132 10.45 9.98 3.80
C GLN A 132 11.55 10.96 3.33
N ASP A 133 12.81 10.52 3.36
CA ASP A 133 13.97 11.33 2.95
C ASP A 133 14.35 11.14 1.47
N ASP A 134 14.00 10.01 0.87
CA ASP A 134 14.31 9.60 -0.51
C ASP A 134 13.04 9.06 -1.21
N PRO A 135 12.04 9.92 -1.46
CA PRO A 135 10.74 9.51 -2.03
C PRO A 135 10.84 8.96 -3.46
N ASP A 136 11.90 9.33 -4.17
CA ASP A 136 12.18 8.87 -5.54
C ASP A 136 12.90 7.52 -5.57
N GLU A 137 13.38 7.02 -4.42
CA GLU A 137 14.07 5.73 -4.27
C GLU A 137 15.41 5.65 -5.02
N VAL A 138 16.18 6.74 -4.98
CA VAL A 138 17.44 6.85 -5.71
C VAL A 138 18.59 6.15 -4.96
N ASN A 139 18.54 6.16 -3.63
CA ASN A 139 19.64 5.75 -2.76
C ASN A 139 19.32 4.42 -2.07
N ASN A 140 19.54 3.31 -2.77
CA ASN A 140 19.37 1.99 -2.16
C ASN A 140 20.39 1.75 -1.04
N LEU A 141 19.88 1.59 0.19
CA LEU A 141 20.69 1.39 1.38
C LEU A 141 20.89 -0.09 1.75
N ALA A 142 20.38 -1.01 0.92
CA ALA A 142 20.56 -2.44 1.14
C ALA A 142 22.06 -2.80 1.19
N GLY A 143 22.45 -3.61 2.18
CA GLY A 143 23.83 -4.02 2.38
C GLY A 143 24.72 -3.03 3.15
N LEU A 144 24.25 -1.81 3.44
CA LEU A 144 25.03 -0.86 4.23
C LEU A 144 25.05 -1.23 5.73
N PRO A 145 26.22 -1.26 6.40
CA PRO A 145 26.31 -1.63 7.81
C PRO A 145 25.46 -0.77 8.76
N LYS A 146 25.31 0.52 8.42
CA LYS A 146 24.57 1.51 9.24
C LYS A 146 23.07 1.22 9.37
N ILE A 147 22.49 0.42 8.47
CA ILE A 147 21.04 0.14 8.45
C ILE A 147 20.70 -1.21 9.11
N LYS A 148 21.66 -1.85 9.80
CA LYS A 148 21.46 -3.18 10.40
C LYS A 148 20.26 -3.27 11.35
N GLN A 149 20.03 -2.23 12.15
CA GLN A 149 18.92 -2.22 13.11
C GLN A 149 17.56 -2.06 12.41
N VAL A 150 17.46 -1.11 11.49
CA VAL A 150 16.24 -0.88 10.68
C VAL A 150 15.90 -2.12 9.85
N LYS A 151 16.90 -2.71 9.16
CA LYS A 151 16.73 -4.00 8.45
C LYS A 151 16.10 -5.05 9.35
N LYS A 152 16.65 -5.22 10.57
CA LYS A 152 16.17 -6.24 11.50
C LYS A 152 14.70 -6.00 11.88
N GLN A 153 14.33 -4.75 12.17
CA GLN A 153 12.95 -4.38 12.52
C GLN A 153 11.97 -4.65 11.38
N LEU A 154 12.28 -4.20 10.16
CA LEU A 154 11.38 -4.39 9.02
C LEU A 154 11.24 -5.87 8.61
N VAL A 155 12.33 -6.64 8.66
CA VAL A 155 12.28 -8.10 8.41
C VAL A 155 11.45 -8.81 9.48
N GLN A 156 11.52 -8.35 10.74
CA GLN A 156 10.67 -8.87 11.80
C GLN A 156 9.19 -8.57 11.52
N GLN A 157 8.84 -7.34 11.12
CA GLN A 157 7.46 -6.98 10.75
C GLN A 157 6.91 -7.87 9.63
N ILE A 158 7.70 -8.09 8.56
CA ILE A 158 7.31 -9.02 7.48
C ILE A 158 7.08 -10.43 8.02
N SER A 159 7.95 -10.90 8.93
CA SER A 159 7.85 -12.25 9.48
C SER A 159 6.60 -12.41 10.35
N GLU A 160 6.26 -11.40 11.16
CA GLU A 160 5.04 -11.35 11.97
C GLU A 160 3.79 -11.31 11.09
N TYR A 161 3.79 -10.50 10.03
CA TYR A 161 2.71 -10.47 9.04
C TYR A 161 2.46 -11.84 8.41
N LEU A 162 3.53 -12.50 7.91
CA LEU A 162 3.43 -13.82 7.28
C LEU A 162 2.91 -14.90 8.24
N LEU A 163 3.27 -14.83 9.53
CA LEU A 163 2.71 -15.72 10.53
C LEU A 163 1.21 -15.49 10.70
N GLN A 164 0.78 -14.24 10.82
CA GLN A 164 -0.63 -13.90 10.99
C GLN A 164 -1.50 -14.38 9.81
N THR A 165 -1.01 -14.23 8.58
CA THR A 165 -1.77 -14.62 7.38
C THR A 165 -1.84 -16.13 7.17
N GLN A 166 -0.92 -16.90 7.75
CA GLN A 166 -0.93 -18.37 7.70
C GLN A 166 -1.75 -19.02 8.81
N THR A 167 -1.96 -18.30 9.94
CA THR A 167 -2.67 -18.86 11.11
C THR A 167 -4.09 -18.36 11.28
N LYS A 168 -4.47 -17.25 10.63
CA LYS A 168 -5.87 -16.79 10.60
C LYS A 168 -6.66 -17.67 9.65
N ASN A 169 -7.36 -18.66 10.23
CA ASN A 169 -8.48 -19.35 9.59
C ASN A 169 -9.74 -18.48 9.72
#